data_AF-A0A968WJU8-F1
#
_entry.id   AF-A0A968WJU8-F1
#
_cell.length_a   1.000
_cell.length_b   1.000
_cell.length_c   1.000
_cell.angle_alpha   90.00
_cell.angle_beta   90.00
_cell.angle_gamma   90.00
#
_symmetry.space_group_name_H-M   'P 1'
#
loop_
_entity.id
_entity.type
_entity.pdbx_description
1 polymer ?
#
loop_
_entity_poly.entity_id
_entity_poly.type
_entity_poly.pdbx_seq_one_letter_code
_entity_poly.pdbx_strand_id
1 'polypeptide(L)'
;EEMTATCLRDIDYYLRLVTYGVVSGDVTPIEEIGIVGVKEMYNSLGTPIAAVAEGVRAAKNVASSLLSAEDAAEAGYYFDYVVGALQ
;
A
#
# COMPACT_ATOMS: atom_id res chain seq x y z
N GLU A 1 -19.10 -5.26 10.82
CA GLU A 1 -17.81 -5.62 11.47
C GLU A 1 -16.93 -6.47 10.55
N GLU A 2 -17.45 -7.53 9.92
CA GLU A 2 -16.67 -8.39 9.02
C GLU A 2 -15.98 -7.63 7.86
N MET A 3 -16.72 -6.77 7.13
CA MET A 3 -16.16 -6.02 6.00
C MET A 3 -15.11 -4.98 6.39
N THR A 4 -15.22 -4.41 7.59
CA THR A 4 -14.22 -3.49 8.13
C THR A 4 -12.92 -4.23 8.43
N ALA A 5 -13.01 -5.44 8.98
CA ALA A 5 -11.83 -6.28 9.18
C ALA A 5 -11.16 -6.66 7.85
N THR A 6 -11.94 -6.96 6.81
CA THR A 6 -11.40 -7.23 5.46
C THR A 6 -10.71 -6.00 4.85
N CYS A 7 -11.25 -4.80 5.08
CA CYS A 7 -10.58 -3.56 4.66
C CYS A 7 -9.20 -3.41 5.33
N LEU A 8 -9.13 -3.60 6.66
CA LEU A 8 -7.84 -3.54 7.37
C LEU A 8 -6.87 -4.63 6.91
N ARG A 9 -7.38 -5.81 6.54
CA ARG A 9 -6.58 -6.89 5.94
C ARG A 9 -5.93 -6.46 4.63
N ASP A 10 -6.63 -5.73 3.77
CA ASP A 10 -6.05 -5.20 2.53
C ASP A 10 -4.94 -4.16 2.82
N ILE A 11 -5.08 -3.34 3.85
CA ILE A 11 -4.01 -2.42 4.28
C ILE A 11 -2.78 -3.19 4.80
N ASP A 12 -2.98 -4.27 5.54
CA ASP A 12 -1.89 -5.17 5.95
C ASP A 12 -1.19 -5.83 4.76
N TYR A 13 -1.95 -6.22 3.72
CA TYR A 13 -1.35 -6.73 2.47
C TYR A 13 -0.44 -5.70 1.82
N TYR A 14 -0.86 -4.45 1.68
CA TYR A 14 0.01 -3.41 1.12
C TYR A 14 1.22 -3.12 2.01
N LEU A 15 1.06 -3.09 3.34
CA LEU A 15 2.18 -2.93 4.26
C LEU A 15 3.23 -4.05 4.08
N ARG A 16 2.78 -5.30 3.94
CA ARG A 16 3.65 -6.45 3.67
C ARG A 16 4.34 -6.35 2.31
N LEU A 17 3.66 -5.89 1.26
CA LEU A 17 4.30 -5.71 -0.04
C LEU A 17 5.32 -4.56 -0.02
N VAL A 18 5.04 -3.48 0.71
CA VAL A 18 6.00 -2.39 0.91
C VAL A 18 7.27 -2.90 1.57
N THR A 19 7.19 -3.75 2.59
CA THR A 19 8.41 -4.32 3.21
C THR A 19 9.18 -5.22 2.25
N TYR A 20 8.51 -5.95 1.34
CA TYR A 20 9.19 -6.69 0.28
C TYR A 20 9.90 -5.75 -0.70
N GLY A 21 9.27 -4.63 -1.06
CA GLY A 21 9.90 -3.61 -1.89
C GLY A 21 11.17 -3.05 -1.25
N VAL A 22 11.08 -2.66 0.03
CA VAL A 22 12.22 -2.13 0.80
C VAL A 22 13.39 -3.12 0.83
N VAL A 23 13.17 -4.39 1.20
CA VAL A 23 14.29 -5.36 1.29
C VAL A 23 14.86 -5.77 -0.06
N SER A 24 14.06 -5.68 -1.14
CA SER A 24 14.51 -5.98 -2.50
C SER A 24 15.17 -4.78 -3.20
N GLY A 25 14.95 -3.56 -2.71
CA GLY A 25 15.42 -2.33 -3.35
C GLY A 25 14.64 -1.97 -4.62
N ASP A 26 13.48 -2.59 -4.87
CA ASP A 26 12.72 -2.47 -6.12
C ASP A 26 11.20 -2.52 -5.85
N VAL A 27 10.41 -1.90 -6.71
CA VAL A 27 8.93 -1.92 -6.64
C VAL A 27 8.32 -3.15 -7.32
N THR A 28 9.10 -3.92 -8.07
CA THR A 28 8.66 -5.13 -8.79
C THR A 28 7.80 -6.09 -7.96
N PRO A 29 8.17 -6.49 -6.72
CA PRO A 29 7.31 -7.37 -5.93
C PRO A 29 5.98 -6.72 -5.51
N ILE A 30 5.93 -5.39 -5.41
CA ILE A 30 4.70 -4.64 -5.16
C ILE A 30 3.84 -4.65 -6.44
N GLU A 31 4.47 -4.39 -7.59
CA GLU A 31 3.78 -4.25 -8.87
C GLU A 31 3.14 -5.56 -9.31
N GLU A 32 3.92 -6.64 -9.35
CA GLU A 32 3.47 -7.95 -9.81
C GLU A 32 2.37 -8.57 -8.92
N ILE A 33 2.41 -8.29 -7.61
CA ILE A 33 1.50 -8.93 -6.64
C ILE A 33 0.29 -8.05 -6.33
N GLY A 34 0.48 -6.74 -6.22
CA GLY A 34 -0.51 -5.82 -5.64
C GLY A 34 -1.04 -4.73 -6.55
N ILE A 35 -0.44 -4.51 -7.74
CA ILE A 35 -0.83 -3.43 -8.66
C ILE A 35 -1.39 -3.97 -9.97
N VAL A 36 -0.76 -4.97 -10.59
CA VAL A 36 -1.26 -5.54 -11.84
C VAL A 36 -2.64 -6.18 -11.61
N GLY A 37 -3.67 -5.66 -12.27
CA GLY A 37 -5.06 -6.13 -12.14
C GLY A 37 -5.85 -5.53 -10.97
N VAL A 38 -5.25 -4.61 -10.19
CA VAL A 38 -5.87 -4.03 -8.99
C VAL A 38 -7.15 -3.26 -9.30
N LYS A 39 -7.19 -2.59 -10.46
CA LYS A 39 -8.34 -1.78 -10.89
C LYS A 39 -9.54 -2.66 -11.19
N GLU A 40 -9.33 -3.72 -11.96
CA GLU A 40 -10.34 -4.71 -12.31
C GLU A 40 -10.89 -5.39 -11.05
N MET A 41 -10.00 -5.77 -10.12
CA MET A 41 -10.38 -6.39 -8.86
C MET A 41 -11.27 -5.48 -8.00
N TYR A 42 -10.83 -4.26 -7.69
CA TYR A 42 -11.59 -3.36 -6.83
C TYR A 42 -12.88 -2.85 -7.50
N ASN A 43 -12.87 -2.62 -8.81
CA ASN A 43 -14.10 -2.29 -9.55
C ASN A 43 -15.11 -3.44 -9.49
N SER A 44 -14.66 -4.69 -9.61
CA SER A 44 -15.54 -5.86 -9.50
C SER A 44 -16.15 -6.02 -8.11
N LEU A 45 -15.45 -5.60 -7.06
CA LEU A 45 -15.92 -5.64 -5.68
C LEU A 45 -16.74 -4.40 -5.29
N GLY A 46 -16.78 -3.36 -6.13
CA GLY A 46 -17.39 -2.07 -5.82
C GLY A 46 -16.60 -1.25 -4.79
N THR A 47 -15.33 -1.58 -4.56
CA THR A 47 -14.47 -0.87 -3.62
C THR A 47 -13.93 0.41 -4.26
N PRO A 48 -14.10 1.59 -3.65
CA PRO A 48 -13.54 2.83 -4.18
C PRO A 48 -12.01 2.82 -4.04
N ILE A 49 -11.30 2.68 -5.17
CA ILE A 49 -9.82 2.60 -5.22
C ILE A 49 -9.15 3.79 -4.54
N ALA A 50 -9.70 5.00 -4.73
CA ALA A 50 -9.20 6.22 -4.07
C ALA A 50 -9.22 6.12 -2.54
N ALA A 51 -10.16 5.39 -1.94
CA ALA A 51 -10.20 5.17 -0.50
C ALA A 51 -9.12 4.19 -0.04
N VAL A 52 -8.76 3.20 -0.87
CA VAL A 52 -7.63 2.29 -0.60
C VAL A 52 -6.32 3.09 -0.64
N ALA A 53 -6.16 3.97 -1.65
CA ALA A 53 -5.00 4.86 -1.72
C ALA A 53 -4.87 5.77 -0.48
N GLU A 54 -5.98 6.30 0.02
CA GLU A 54 -5.98 7.07 1.27
C GLU A 54 -5.61 6.21 2.49
N GLY A 55 -6.08 4.97 2.55
CA GLY A 55 -5.68 4.02 3.60
C GLY A 55 -4.17 3.75 3.59
N VAL A 56 -3.57 3.57 2.41
CA VAL A 56 -2.11 3.40 2.27
C VAL A 56 -1.37 4.69 2.66
N ARG A 57 -1.90 5.87 2.32
CA ARG A 57 -1.34 7.17 2.75
C ARG A 57 -1.37 7.33 4.28
N ALA A 58 -2.46 6.92 4.92
CA ALA A 58 -2.55 6.90 6.37
C ALA A 58 -1.52 5.93 7.00
N ALA A 59 -1.36 4.74 6.41
CA ALA A 59 -0.35 3.77 6.83
C ALA A 59 1.08 4.32 6.71
N LYS A 60 1.39 5.02 5.61
CA LYS A 60 2.67 5.74 5.44
C LYS A 60 2.93 6.71 6.59
N ASN A 61 1.96 7.56 6.92
CA ASN A 61 2.12 8.57 7.98
C ASN A 61 2.43 7.93 9.34
N VAL A 62 1.74 6.84 9.67
CA VAL A 62 2.01 6.08 10.91
C VAL A 62 3.39 5.43 10.86
N ALA A 63 3.74 4.74 9.76
CA ALA A 63 5.04 4.11 9.60
C ALA A 63 6.20 5.12 9.70
N SER A 64 6.09 6.27 9.01
CA SER A 64 7.09 7.34 9.06
C SER A 64 7.29 7.90 10.47
N SER A 65 6.26 7.90 11.33
CA SER A 65 6.38 8.34 12.73
C SER A 65 7.20 7.40 13.62
N LEU A 66 7.42 6.15 13.18
CA LEU A 66 8.14 5.11 13.91
C LEU A 66 9.59 4.95 13.43
N LEU A 67 9.95 5.65 12.36
CA LEU A 67 11.23 5.53 11.66
C LEU A 67 12.09 6.77 11.86
N SER A 68 13.41 6.63 11.65
CA SER A 68 14.29 7.79 11.55
C SER A 68 13.93 8.61 10.30
N ALA A 69 14.38 9.87 10.22
CA ALA A 69 14.07 10.71 9.06
C ALA A 69 14.60 10.13 7.73
N GLU A 70 15.77 9.47 7.78
CA GLU A 70 16.38 8.81 6.62
C GLU A 70 15.58 7.56 6.21
N ASP A 71 15.32 6.66 7.17
CA ASP A 71 14.53 5.45 6.91
C ASP A 71 13.10 5.78 6.47
N ALA A 72 12.50 6.83 7.03
CA ALA A 72 11.17 7.29 6.66
C ALA A 72 11.12 7.84 5.23
N ALA A 73 12.20 8.49 4.77
CA ALA A 73 12.31 8.96 3.39
C ALA A 73 12.43 7.78 2.42
N GLU A 74 13.25 6.79 2.75
CA GLU A 74 13.43 5.58 1.95
C GLU A 74 12.15 4.74 1.90
N ALA A 75 11.58 4.36 3.05
CA ALA A 75 10.33 3.60 3.10
C ALA A 75 9.16 4.36 2.47
N GLY A 76 9.14 5.70 2.63
CA GLY A 76 8.12 6.58 2.07
C GLY A 76 8.01 6.50 0.56
N TYR A 77 9.11 6.27 -0.15
CA TYR A 77 9.13 6.10 -1.62
C TYR A 77 8.23 4.93 -2.06
N TYR A 78 8.33 3.77 -1.40
CA TYR A 78 7.54 2.58 -1.75
C TYR A 78 6.05 2.79 -1.46
N PHE A 79 5.71 3.46 -0.35
CA PHE A 79 4.33 3.85 -0.07
C PHE A 79 3.78 4.80 -1.14
N ASP A 80 4.56 5.80 -1.55
CA ASP A 80 4.13 6.77 -2.58
C ASP A 80 3.93 6.11 -3.94
N TYR A 81 4.76 5.13 -4.29
CA TYR A 81 4.56 4.32 -5.49
C TYR A 81 3.21 3.59 -5.46
N VAL A 82 2.86 2.91 -4.37
CA VAL A 82 1.56 2.24 -4.21
C VAL A 82 0.40 3.24 -4.32
N VAL A 83 0.50 4.38 -3.62
CA VAL A 83 -0.54 5.43 -3.65
C VAL A 83 -0.70 6.02 -5.06
N GLY A 84 0.38 6.19 -5.81
CA GLY A 84 0.37 6.66 -7.19
C GLY A 84 -0.27 5.66 -8.15
N ALA A 85 -0.05 4.36 -7.93
CA ALA A 85 -0.61 3.29 -8.74
C ALA A 85 -2.11 3.04 -8.49
N LEU A 86 -2.62 3.38 -7.29
CA LEU A 86 -4.02 3.28 -6.89
C LEU A 86 -4.85 4.52 -7.31
N GLN A 87 -4.77 4.91 -8.57
CA GLN A 87 -5.50 6.05 -9.16
C GLN A 87 -6.37 5.64 -10.35
#